data_AF-A0A8J3L293-F1
#
_entry.id   AF-A0A8J3L293-F1
#
_cell.length_a   1.000
_cell.length_b   1.000
_cell.length_c   1.000
_cell.angle_alpha   90.00
_cell.angle_beta   90.00
_cell.angle_gamma   90.00
#
_symmetry.space_group_name_H-M   'P 1'
#
loop_
_entity.id
_entity.type
_entity.pdbx_description
1 polymer ?
#
loop_
_entity_poly.entity_id
_entity_poly.type
_entity_poly.pdbx_seq_one_letter_code
_entity_poly.pdbx_strand_id
1 'polypeptide(L)'
;MAGFDEVKATFWAGRDTPMTLPPLTGELLGEAERELGVTLPSSLVELLRLRNGGVVADAWNAFPTAEPTSWAPDHVPFDHLAGIGSAAGTITLSDNAYLVREWDLPSPVVLLSGDGHYWVALDYRACGAAGEPSVTWLDADFGTELHLADDFRAFVCGLTRSDHFDEAD
;
A
#
# COMPACT_ATOMS: atom_id res chain seq x y z
N MET A 1 -7.71 1.62 18.66
CA MET A 1 -6.87 1.88 17.48
C MET A 1 -5.62 2.59 17.95
N ALA A 2 -4.45 2.11 17.50
CA ALA A 2 -3.19 2.79 17.74
C ALA A 2 -3.18 4.14 17.01
N GLY A 3 -2.46 5.11 17.56
CA GLY A 3 -2.26 6.38 16.86
C GLY A 3 -1.31 6.20 15.68
N PHE A 4 -1.45 7.01 14.62
CA PHE A 4 -0.55 6.95 13.46
C PHE A 4 0.94 7.03 13.85
N ASP A 5 1.30 7.87 14.82
CA ASP A 5 2.69 7.99 15.29
C ASP A 5 3.21 6.74 16.01
N GLU A 6 2.32 6.00 16.68
CA GLU A 6 2.63 4.74 17.34
C GLU A 6 2.88 3.63 16.31
N VAL A 7 1.99 3.51 15.33
CA VAL A 7 2.15 2.56 14.21
C VAL A 7 3.44 2.88 13.45
N LYS A 8 3.61 4.14 13.05
CA LYS A 8 4.78 4.64 12.31
C LYS A 8 6.11 4.27 12.97
N ALA A 9 6.20 4.33 14.30
CA ALA A 9 7.43 4.00 15.04
C ALA A 9 7.82 2.51 14.96
N THR A 10 6.87 1.63 14.66
CA THR A 10 7.05 0.17 14.64
C THR A 10 6.58 -0.48 13.33
N PHE A 11 6.29 0.34 12.31
CA PHE A 11 5.67 -0.09 11.06
C PHE A 11 6.57 -1.04 10.25
N TRP A 12 7.88 -0.83 10.27
CA TRP A 12 8.83 -1.56 9.45
C TRP A 12 9.43 -2.76 10.18
N ALA A 13 9.59 -3.89 9.47
CA ALA A 13 10.33 -5.02 9.99
C ALA A 13 11.80 -4.64 10.30
N GLY A 14 12.39 -5.22 11.36
CA GLY A 14 13.67 -4.76 11.92
C GLY A 14 14.92 -4.97 11.06
N ARG A 15 14.82 -5.54 9.85
CA ARG A 15 15.95 -5.79 8.95
C ARG A 15 15.70 -5.16 7.59
N ASP A 16 16.75 -4.62 6.96
CA ASP A 16 16.70 -4.22 5.56
C ASP A 16 16.48 -5.45 4.69
N THR A 17 15.58 -5.34 3.72
CA THR A 17 15.25 -6.40 2.77
C THR A 17 15.61 -5.96 1.36
N PRO A 18 15.66 -6.86 0.37
CA PRO A 18 15.84 -6.46 -1.04
C PRO A 18 14.80 -5.44 -1.54
N MET A 19 13.66 -5.33 -0.83
CA MET A 19 12.59 -4.36 -1.13
C MET A 19 12.85 -2.97 -0.53
N THR A 20 13.86 -2.83 0.33
CA THR A 20 14.24 -1.54 0.92
C THR A 20 15.12 -0.78 -0.06
N LEU A 21 14.59 0.34 -0.56
CA LEU A 21 15.29 1.20 -1.53
C LEU A 21 16.17 2.24 -0.83
N PRO A 22 17.07 2.91 -1.56
CA PRO A 22 17.79 4.08 -1.05
C PRO A 22 16.83 5.12 -0.44
N PRO A 23 17.28 5.91 0.56
CA PRO A 23 16.45 6.90 1.23
C PRO A 23 15.71 7.82 0.26
N LEU A 24 14.43 8.07 0.53
CA LEU A 24 13.59 8.92 -0.30
C LEU A 24 14.11 10.35 -0.29
N THR A 25 14.48 10.87 -1.47
CA THR A 25 14.83 12.27 -1.66
C THR A 25 13.63 13.08 -2.15
N GLY A 26 13.67 14.40 -1.97
CA GLY A 26 12.62 15.28 -2.51
C GLY A 26 12.56 15.27 -4.04
N GLU A 27 13.70 15.03 -4.70
CA GLU A 27 13.78 14.89 -6.16
C GLU A 27 13.06 13.63 -6.63
N LEU A 28 13.38 12.46 -6.03
CA LEU A 28 12.70 11.21 -6.34
C LEU A 28 11.19 11.27 -6.08
N LEU A 29 10.78 11.93 -4.98
CA LEU A 29 9.36 12.14 -4.69
C LEU A 29 8.68 12.97 -5.79
N GLY A 30 9.27 14.11 -6.17
CA GLY A 30 8.69 14.97 -7.20
C GLY A 30 8.67 14.33 -8.58
N GLU A 31 9.66 13.51 -8.91
CA GLU A 31 9.67 12.71 -10.13
C GLU A 31 8.56 11.67 -10.13
N ALA A 32 8.41 10.93 -9.03
CA ALA A 32 7.37 9.91 -8.88
C ALA A 32 5.95 10.50 -8.96
N GLU A 33 5.67 11.60 -8.26
CA GLU A 33 4.37 12.28 -8.33
C GLU A 33 4.05 12.76 -9.76
N ARG A 34 5.06 13.27 -10.47
CA ARG A 34 4.91 13.68 -11.87
C ARG A 34 4.64 12.50 -12.81
N GLU A 35 5.31 11.37 -12.60
CA GLU A 35 5.14 10.15 -13.40
C GLU A 35 3.80 9.47 -13.14
N LEU A 36 3.39 9.41 -11.88
CA LEU A 36 2.09 8.90 -11.47
C LEU A 36 0.94 9.84 -11.85
N GLY A 37 1.24 11.14 -12.01
CA GLY A 37 0.26 12.17 -12.31
C GLY A 37 -0.63 12.53 -11.11
N VAL A 38 -0.19 12.23 -9.88
CA VAL A 38 -0.92 12.47 -8.64
C VAL A 38 0.01 12.99 -7.53
N THR A 39 -0.57 13.68 -6.55
CA THR A 39 0.12 14.02 -5.30
C THR A 39 -0.07 12.89 -4.29
N LEU A 40 1.02 12.36 -3.74
CA LEU A 40 0.96 11.28 -2.78
C LEU A 40 0.50 11.78 -1.40
N PRO A 41 -0.25 10.96 -0.63
CA PRO A 41 -0.72 11.35 0.70
C PRO A 41 0.46 11.68 1.62
N SER A 42 0.33 12.73 2.42
CA SER A 42 1.43 13.15 3.31
C SER A 42 1.82 12.05 4.31
N SER A 43 0.85 11.27 4.78
CA SER A 43 1.04 10.12 5.66
C SER A 43 1.85 8.99 5.00
N LEU A 44 1.67 8.75 3.70
CA LEU A 44 2.51 7.81 2.95
C LEU A 44 3.95 8.32 2.83
N VAL A 45 4.10 9.59 2.46
CA VAL A 45 5.43 10.22 2.34
C VAL A 45 6.18 10.21 3.68
N GLU A 46 5.49 10.39 4.80
CA GLU A 46 6.08 10.26 6.14
C GLU A 46 6.66 8.87 6.39
N LEU A 47 5.95 7.79 6.04
CA LEU A 47 6.46 6.42 6.17
C LEU A 47 7.65 6.17 5.23
N LEU A 48 7.53 6.59 3.97
CA LEU A 48 8.57 6.37 2.95
C LEU A 48 9.86 7.15 3.25
N ARG A 49 9.78 8.27 3.97
CA ARG A 49 10.95 9.01 4.47
C ARG A 49 11.67 8.30 5.61
N LEU A 50 10.96 7.52 6.43
CA LEU A 50 11.59 6.69 7.45
C LEU A 50 12.30 5.49 6.82
N ARG A 51 11.65 4.87 5.84
CA ARG A 51 12.23 3.81 5.02
C ARG A 51 11.52 3.75 3.67
N ASN A 52 12.28 3.78 2.59
CA ASN A 52 11.73 3.84 1.24
C ASN A 52 11.36 2.45 0.73
N GLY A 53 10.21 1.95 1.18
CA GLY A 53 9.72 0.61 0.86
C GLY A 53 10.36 -0.48 1.72
N GLY A 54 9.74 -1.66 1.73
CA GLY A 54 10.19 -2.79 2.54
C GLY A 54 9.06 -3.63 3.11
N VAL A 55 9.44 -4.58 3.94
CA VAL A 55 8.51 -5.48 4.64
C VAL A 55 7.90 -4.75 5.84
N VAL A 56 6.58 -4.86 5.97
CA VAL A 56 5.79 -4.37 7.11
C VAL A 56 5.97 -5.32 8.28
N ALA A 57 6.07 -4.79 9.49
CA ALA A 57 6.23 -5.60 10.70
C ALA A 57 4.99 -6.48 10.95
N ASP A 58 5.19 -7.67 11.51
CA ASP A 58 4.13 -8.63 11.82
C ASP A 58 2.98 -8.06 12.67
N ALA A 59 3.24 -6.98 13.43
CA ALA A 59 2.21 -6.30 14.21
C ALA A 59 1.16 -5.55 13.35
N TRP A 60 1.43 -5.34 12.06
CA TRP A 60 0.71 -4.43 11.17
C TRP A 60 0.51 -4.99 9.74
N ASN A 61 0.72 -6.29 9.53
CA ASN A 61 0.78 -6.92 8.22
C ASN A 61 -0.59 -7.33 7.64
N ALA A 62 -1.71 -6.93 8.25
CA ALA A 62 -3.05 -7.22 7.76
C ALA A 62 -4.03 -6.08 8.06
N PHE A 63 -5.06 -5.94 7.22
CA PHE A 63 -6.16 -5.01 7.42
C PHE A 63 -7.50 -5.77 7.54
N PRO A 64 -8.28 -5.59 8.62
CA PRO A 64 -9.55 -6.29 8.82
C PRO A 64 -10.62 -5.83 7.83
N THR A 65 -11.42 -6.77 7.33
CA THR A 65 -12.58 -6.50 6.45
C THR A 65 -13.85 -7.14 7.02
N ALA A 66 -14.99 -6.50 6.80
CA ALA A 66 -16.29 -7.08 7.15
C ALA A 66 -16.87 -7.96 6.04
N GLU A 67 -16.32 -7.82 4.83
CA GLU A 67 -16.72 -8.55 3.63
C GLU A 67 -15.59 -9.48 3.20
N PRO A 68 -15.91 -10.69 2.73
CA PRO A 68 -14.92 -11.65 2.27
C PRO A 68 -14.27 -11.19 0.97
N THR A 69 -12.97 -11.46 0.83
CA THR A 69 -12.21 -11.30 -0.41
C THR A 69 -11.78 -12.66 -0.97
N SER A 70 -11.11 -12.69 -2.12
CA SER A 70 -10.48 -13.92 -2.62
C SER A 70 -9.34 -14.42 -1.75
N TRP A 71 -8.77 -13.54 -0.91
CA TRP A 71 -7.68 -13.88 -0.01
C TRP A 71 -8.18 -14.55 1.27
N ALA A 72 -9.08 -13.87 2.00
CA ALA A 72 -9.60 -14.33 3.28
C ALA A 72 -11.02 -13.78 3.55
N PRO A 73 -11.79 -14.43 4.45
CA PRO A 73 -13.15 -14.02 4.75
C PRO A 73 -13.28 -12.71 5.54
N ASP A 74 -12.22 -12.28 6.23
CA ASP A 74 -12.29 -11.23 7.26
C ASP A 74 -11.07 -10.29 7.30
N HIS A 75 -10.14 -10.41 6.35
CA HIS A 75 -9.00 -9.50 6.23
C HIS A 75 -8.36 -9.52 4.84
N VAL A 76 -7.47 -8.56 4.61
CA VAL A 76 -6.55 -8.51 3.46
C VAL A 76 -5.10 -8.37 3.93
N PRO A 77 -4.13 -8.92 3.19
CA PRO A 77 -2.72 -8.84 3.53
C PRO A 77 -2.15 -7.45 3.19
N PHE A 78 -1.18 -7.03 4.00
CA PHE A 78 -0.35 -5.84 3.76
C PHE A 78 1.07 -6.08 4.30
N ASP A 79 1.71 -7.10 3.77
CA ASP A 79 3.01 -7.63 4.21
C ASP A 79 4.20 -6.76 3.78
N HIS A 80 4.02 -5.93 2.77
CA HIS A 80 5.04 -5.00 2.29
C HIS A 80 4.43 -3.69 1.81
N LEU A 81 5.24 -2.65 1.81
CA LEU A 81 4.95 -1.37 1.18
C LEU A 81 5.99 -1.13 0.08
N ALA A 82 5.51 -0.90 -1.14
CA ALA A 82 6.34 -0.53 -2.28
C ALA A 82 7.01 0.83 -2.04
N GLY A 83 8.30 0.92 -2.40
CA GLY A 83 9.07 2.16 -2.33
C GLY A 83 8.98 2.98 -3.62
N ILE A 84 9.55 4.18 -3.58
CA ILE A 84 9.73 5.04 -4.75
C ILE A 84 11.15 4.88 -5.30
N GLY A 85 11.27 4.57 -6.59
CA GLY A 85 12.53 4.34 -7.26
C GLY A 85 12.47 3.07 -8.09
N SER A 86 13.63 2.49 -8.40
CA SER A 86 13.69 1.24 -9.16
C SER A 86 14.62 0.25 -8.48
N ALA A 87 14.19 -1.00 -8.38
CA ALA A 87 15.02 -2.11 -7.95
C ALA A 87 14.68 -3.36 -8.75
N ALA A 88 15.71 -4.06 -9.22
CA ALA A 88 15.52 -5.28 -9.99
C ALA A 88 14.80 -6.35 -9.15
N GLY A 89 13.70 -6.88 -9.69
CA GLY A 89 12.93 -7.94 -9.04
C GLY A 89 12.10 -7.49 -7.84
N THR A 90 11.86 -6.18 -7.68
CA THR A 90 10.97 -5.63 -6.65
C THR A 90 9.94 -4.72 -7.32
N ILE A 91 8.67 -4.85 -6.91
CA ILE A 91 7.63 -3.93 -7.33
C ILE A 91 7.80 -2.60 -6.59
N THR A 92 7.80 -1.52 -7.35
CA THR A 92 7.93 -0.14 -6.85
C THR A 92 6.76 0.72 -7.33
N LEU A 93 6.58 1.89 -6.72
CA LEU A 93 5.60 2.87 -7.21
C LEU A 93 5.91 3.32 -8.64
N SER A 94 7.16 3.24 -9.08
CA SER A 94 7.55 3.56 -10.46
C SER A 94 7.04 2.54 -11.48
N ASP A 95 6.71 1.32 -11.05
CA ASP A 95 6.15 0.27 -11.93
C ASP A 95 4.63 0.41 -12.11
N ASN A 96 3.98 1.35 -11.40
CA ASN A 96 2.53 1.52 -11.35
C ASN A 96 1.88 1.59 -12.75
N ALA A 97 2.42 2.42 -13.64
CA ALA A 97 1.85 2.62 -14.97
C ALA A 97 1.91 1.34 -15.85
N TYR A 98 2.94 0.51 -15.65
CA TYR A 98 3.05 -0.77 -16.33
C TYR A 98 2.06 -1.78 -15.73
N LEU A 99 2.04 -1.91 -14.39
CA LEU A 99 1.20 -2.88 -13.69
C LEU A 99 -0.30 -2.61 -13.85
N VAL A 100 -0.72 -1.35 -13.75
CA VAL A 100 -2.13 -0.95 -13.98
C VAL A 100 -2.58 -1.34 -15.40
N ARG A 101 -1.69 -1.22 -16.40
CA ARG A 101 -2.00 -1.63 -17.78
C ARG A 101 -2.00 -3.14 -17.95
N GLU A 102 -1.00 -3.82 -17.41
CA GLU A 102 -0.83 -5.28 -17.55
C GLU A 102 -2.03 -6.03 -16.98
N TRP A 103 -2.55 -5.56 -15.85
CA TRP A 103 -3.66 -6.17 -15.13
C TRP A 103 -5.03 -5.53 -15.39
N ASP A 104 -5.12 -4.59 -16.34
CA ASP A 104 -6.35 -3.83 -16.68
C ASP A 104 -7.06 -3.23 -15.45
N LEU A 105 -6.27 -2.71 -14.51
CA LEU A 105 -6.78 -2.18 -13.24
C LEU A 105 -7.50 -0.84 -13.45
N PRO A 106 -8.45 -0.50 -12.56
CA PRO A 106 -9.05 0.82 -12.56
C PRO A 106 -8.00 1.92 -12.41
N SER A 107 -8.29 3.10 -12.97
CA SER A 107 -7.36 4.23 -12.99
C SER A 107 -8.10 5.57 -12.85
N PRO A 108 -7.52 6.58 -12.18
CA PRO A 108 -6.18 6.61 -11.59
C PRO A 108 -6.08 5.93 -10.21
N VAL A 109 -5.15 4.99 -10.09
CA VAL A 109 -4.77 4.36 -8.81
C VAL A 109 -3.24 4.29 -8.67
N VAL A 110 -2.76 4.19 -7.43
CA VAL A 110 -1.34 3.96 -7.10
C VAL A 110 -1.21 2.69 -6.27
N LEU A 111 -0.53 1.68 -6.81
CA LEU A 111 -0.33 0.37 -6.16
C LEU A 111 0.68 0.50 -5.01
N LEU A 112 0.27 0.11 -3.80
CA LEU A 112 1.10 0.16 -2.60
C LEU A 112 1.70 -1.21 -2.26
N SER A 113 0.95 -2.28 -2.51
CA SER A 113 1.30 -3.65 -2.19
C SER A 113 0.51 -4.60 -3.07
N GLY A 114 1.08 -5.76 -3.39
CA GLY A 114 0.40 -6.80 -4.16
C GLY A 114 1.39 -7.75 -4.84
N ASP A 115 0.87 -8.83 -5.40
CA ASP A 115 1.66 -9.88 -6.05
C ASP A 115 1.23 -10.18 -7.50
N GLY A 116 0.22 -9.47 -8.00
CA GLY A 116 -0.38 -9.67 -9.32
C GLY A 116 -1.79 -10.25 -9.27
N HIS A 117 -2.12 -11.06 -8.26
CA HIS A 117 -3.49 -11.58 -8.07
C HIS A 117 -4.40 -10.54 -7.41
N TYR A 118 -3.81 -9.72 -6.55
CA TYR A 118 -4.48 -8.62 -5.89
C TYR A 118 -3.55 -7.42 -5.73
N TRP A 119 -4.17 -6.28 -5.41
CA TRP A 119 -3.47 -5.06 -5.09
C TRP A 119 -4.17 -4.28 -3.97
N VAL A 120 -3.40 -3.77 -3.02
CA VAL A 120 -3.82 -2.69 -2.14
C VAL A 120 -3.34 -1.39 -2.78
N ALA A 121 -4.29 -0.49 -3.10
CA ALA A 121 -4.00 0.70 -3.89
C ALA A 121 -4.63 1.97 -3.31
N LEU A 122 -3.99 3.10 -3.54
CA LEU A 122 -4.60 4.42 -3.38
C LEU A 122 -5.51 4.70 -4.57
N ASP A 123 -6.79 4.99 -4.32
CA ASP A 123 -7.77 5.26 -5.36
C ASP A 123 -8.07 6.75 -5.48
N TYR A 124 -7.66 7.34 -6.60
CA TYR A 124 -7.84 8.76 -6.91
C TYR A 124 -9.05 9.03 -7.81
N ARG A 125 -9.81 8.00 -8.22
CA ARG A 125 -10.93 8.15 -9.17
C ARG A 125 -11.98 9.15 -8.67
N ALA A 126 -12.23 9.18 -7.38
CA ALA A 126 -13.24 10.06 -6.77
C ALA A 126 -12.70 11.45 -6.38
N CYS A 127 -11.50 11.51 -5.79
CA CYS A 127 -10.95 12.75 -5.23
C CYS A 127 -10.10 13.57 -6.23
N GLY A 128 -9.67 12.94 -7.33
CA GLY A 128 -8.80 13.53 -8.34
C GLY A 128 -7.32 13.58 -7.91
N ALA A 129 -6.45 13.92 -8.87
CA ALA A 129 -5.00 13.81 -8.73
C ALA A 129 -4.35 14.57 -7.56
N ALA A 130 -5.00 15.59 -7.01
CA ALA A 130 -4.48 16.39 -5.88
C ALA A 130 -5.33 16.23 -4.60
N GLY A 131 -6.30 15.32 -4.61
CA GLY A 131 -7.17 15.03 -3.46
C GLY A 131 -6.54 14.01 -2.51
N GLU A 132 -7.23 13.76 -1.40
CA GLU A 132 -6.89 12.66 -0.49
C GLU A 132 -7.56 11.37 -1.02
N PRO A 133 -6.79 10.36 -1.49
CA PRO A 133 -7.33 9.12 -2.02
C PRO A 133 -7.78 8.16 -0.92
N SER A 134 -8.82 7.39 -1.19
CA SER A 134 -9.15 6.23 -0.37
C SER A 134 -8.15 5.09 -0.60
N VAL A 135 -8.17 4.09 0.28
CA VAL A 135 -7.43 2.84 0.09
C VAL A 135 -8.41 1.74 -0.30
N THR A 136 -8.12 1.06 -1.40
CA THR A 136 -8.98 0.04 -2.01
C THR A 136 -8.19 -1.24 -2.26
N TRP A 137 -8.82 -2.38 -1.96
CA TRP A 137 -8.41 -3.69 -2.43
C TRP A 137 -8.92 -3.91 -3.83
N LEU A 138 -8.05 -4.31 -4.74
CA LEU A 138 -8.35 -4.66 -6.12
C LEU A 138 -8.00 -6.12 -6.34
N ASP A 139 -9.00 -6.90 -6.72
CA ASP A 139 -8.83 -8.30 -7.09
C ASP A 139 -8.67 -8.40 -8.61
N ALA A 140 -7.45 -8.70 -9.07
CA ALA A 140 -7.14 -8.75 -10.49
C ALA A 140 -7.70 -10.01 -11.17
N ASP A 141 -7.83 -11.12 -10.43
CA ASP A 141 -8.32 -12.39 -10.96
C ASP A 141 -9.84 -12.38 -11.17
N PHE A 142 -10.58 -11.74 -10.25
CA PHE A 142 -12.05 -11.71 -10.28
C PHE A 142 -12.63 -10.35 -10.71
N GLY A 143 -11.81 -9.31 -10.84
CA GLY A 143 -12.26 -7.96 -11.18
C GLY A 143 -13.19 -7.35 -10.11
N THR A 144 -12.97 -7.71 -8.85
CA THR A 144 -13.75 -7.18 -7.72
C THR A 144 -12.94 -6.16 -6.95
N GLU A 145 -13.62 -5.23 -6.28
CA GLU A 145 -12.99 -4.15 -5.54
C GLU A 145 -13.65 -4.02 -4.17
N LEU A 146 -12.87 -3.71 -3.14
CA LEU A 146 -13.37 -3.48 -1.78
C LEU A 146 -12.72 -2.23 -1.17
N HIS A 147 -13.55 -1.29 -0.73
CA HIS A 147 -13.08 -0.11 0.00
C HIS A 147 -12.53 -0.53 1.37
N LEU A 148 -11.29 -0.17 1.67
CA LEU A 148 -10.63 -0.50 2.94
C LEU A 148 -10.67 0.67 3.92
N ALA A 149 -10.35 1.88 3.46
CA ALA A 149 -10.31 3.07 4.30
C ALA A 149 -10.49 4.36 3.50
N ASP A 150 -10.98 5.41 4.17
CA ASP A 150 -11.25 6.71 3.54
C ASP A 150 -9.98 7.49 3.16
N ASP A 151 -8.85 7.19 3.82
CA ASP A 151 -7.54 7.74 3.52
C ASP A 151 -6.42 6.80 3.98
N PHE A 152 -5.18 7.06 3.51
CA PHE A 152 -4.03 6.22 3.85
C PHE A 152 -3.70 6.24 5.35
N ARG A 153 -3.97 7.34 6.05
CA ARG A 153 -3.71 7.44 7.49
C ARG A 153 -4.65 6.53 8.28
N ALA A 154 -5.93 6.54 7.94
CA ALA A 154 -6.96 5.67 8.50
C ALA A 154 -6.65 4.20 8.23
N PHE A 155 -6.20 3.87 7.01
CA PHE A 155 -5.74 2.53 6.66
C PHE A 155 -4.62 2.07 7.60
N VAL A 156 -3.54 2.84 7.72
CA VAL A 156 -2.39 2.50 8.59
C VAL A 156 -2.81 2.37 10.06
N CYS A 157 -3.72 3.20 10.55
CA CYS A 157 -4.22 3.10 11.94
C CYS A 157 -5.14 1.89 12.18
N GLY A 158 -5.69 1.31 11.11
CA GLY A 158 -6.54 0.12 11.13
C GLY A 158 -5.76 -1.19 10.95
N LEU A 159 -4.48 -1.13 10.58
CA LEU A 159 -3.65 -2.31 10.44
C LEU A 159 -3.52 -3.05 11.78
N THR A 160 -3.41 -4.37 11.68
CA THR A 160 -3.20 -5.28 12.80
C THR A 160 -2.34 -6.46 12.35
N ARG A 161 -2.09 -7.40 13.26
CA ARG A 161 -1.35 -8.62 12.97
C ARG A 161 -2.26 -9.66 12.31
N SER A 162 -1.73 -10.36 11.32
CA SER A 162 -2.44 -11.41 10.59
C SER A 162 -2.78 -12.62 11.48
N ASP A 163 -1.95 -12.92 12.48
CA ASP A 163 -2.16 -14.08 13.37
C ASP A 163 -3.46 -14.01 14.19
N HIS A 164 -4.08 -12.84 14.32
CA HIS A 164 -5.38 -12.67 14.96
C HIS A 164 -6.51 -13.36 14.18
N PHE A 165 -6.29 -13.61 12.88
CA PHE A 165 -7.25 -14.27 11.99
C PHE A 165 -6.97 -15.76 11.82
N ASP A 166 -5.75 -16.21 12.18
CA ASP A 166 -5.35 -17.63 12.11
C ASP A 166 -5.94 -18.47 13.26
N GLU A 167 -6.49 -17.85 14.32
CA GLU A 167 -7.08 -18.53 15.49
C GLU A 167 -8.54 -19.02 15.29
N ALA A 168 -9.05 -19.00 14.05
CA ALA A 168 -10.38 -19.52 13.71
C ALA A 168 -10.34 -20.95 13.14
N ASP A 169 -9.79 -21.90 13.90
CA ASP A 169 -9.94 -23.36 13.67
C ASP A 169 -10.45 -24.09 14.93
#